data_AF-A0A2H5XQL4-F1
#
_entry.id   AF-A0A2H5XQL4-F1
#
_cell.length_a   1.000
_cell.length_b   1.000
_cell.length_c   1.000
_cell.angle_alpha   90.00
_cell.angle_beta   90.00
_cell.angle_gamma   90.00
#
_symmetry.space_group_name_H-M   'P 1'
#
loop_
_entity.id
_entity.type
_entity.pdbx_description
1 polymer ?
#
loop_
_entity_poly.entity_id
_entity_poly.type
_entity_poly.pdbx_seq_one_letter_code
_entity_poly.pdbx_strand_id
1 'polypeptide(L)'
;MGQKMRELVEELHKIRAEIKKMGGEEKIKKQHERGKLTVRERIDLLFDKDSFFEIGILGTEPGPERTPADGVVTGFGKIDNRWVGCIAYDFTVKGGSMGFVNEHKCTRIRELSLRFKIPLVWLIDSGGARVSPTGAAAIGGGIAGEAIAFFANSGWLFKEESLMSGVIPLVCAQMGPGYAGTAYIPGLADVVFMVKGTSSMALGGPSLVRMVTGEEIDEENLGGSKIHTEISGCADNEYPDDPSCLKAVRDYLSYMPSSNEEKPPRKKFDGDPLALLPDAILDVLPDNPKQAYDMHKIINLIVDDGEFFELKPKWARNIIVGFGRIGGYPVGIVANNPMFYGGVLDVNASDKAAKFIWLCDAFNIPIVFLADVPGFMVSSKTEKDGLIRHGAKMIHAVAEASVPKFTVIIRKAYGAGYYAMCGKSFDPDIIVAWPTGEISVMGPEGMVSIFAKKQIENMSPQEAREFTQQMSEAIRPYIDIKKPAGWAFIDDVIDPRETRRVLFWALELTEKKQVLRMRRKHGVYPV
;
A
#
# COMPACT_ATOMS: atom_id res chain seq x y z
N MET A 1 11.61 8.17 -57.08
CA MET A 1 11.47 7.93 -55.62
C MET A 1 10.93 9.20 -54.98
N GLY A 2 9.88 9.14 -54.15
CA GLY A 2 9.13 10.33 -53.72
C GLY A 2 9.89 11.24 -52.75
N GLN A 3 10.45 12.33 -53.27
CA GLN A 3 11.18 13.37 -52.50
C GLN A 3 10.33 13.96 -51.35
N LYS A 4 9.04 14.19 -51.59
CA LYS A 4 8.08 14.73 -50.61
C LYS A 4 7.99 13.91 -49.31
N MET A 5 8.03 12.57 -49.39
CA MET A 5 7.94 11.74 -48.17
C MET A 5 9.21 11.86 -47.32
N ARG A 6 10.39 11.97 -47.95
CA ARG A 6 11.65 12.13 -47.22
C ARG A 6 11.69 13.47 -46.50
N GLU A 7 11.28 14.54 -47.16
CA GLU A 7 11.17 15.89 -46.57
C GLU A 7 10.21 15.92 -45.37
N LEU A 8 9.02 15.31 -45.49
CA LEU A 8 8.05 15.21 -44.40
C LEU A 8 8.59 14.41 -43.19
N VAL A 9 9.37 13.35 -43.45
CA VAL A 9 10.00 12.54 -42.39
C VAL A 9 11.09 13.33 -41.67
N GLU A 10 11.93 14.07 -42.39
CA GLU A 10 12.94 14.95 -41.79
C GLU A 10 12.31 16.06 -40.94
N GLU A 11 11.23 16.68 -41.42
CA GLU A 11 10.46 17.65 -40.65
C GLU A 11 9.87 17.03 -39.38
N LEU A 12 9.26 15.85 -39.48
CA LEU A 12 8.74 15.12 -38.33
C LEU A 12 9.83 14.81 -37.29
N HIS A 13 11.02 14.43 -37.71
CA HIS A 13 12.14 14.20 -36.82
C HIS A 13 12.54 15.48 -36.07
N LYS A 14 12.60 16.63 -36.76
CA LYS A 14 12.86 17.93 -36.13
C LYS A 14 11.76 18.28 -35.11
N ILE A 15 10.49 18.12 -35.48
CA ILE A 15 9.35 18.38 -34.57
C ILE A 15 9.44 17.53 -33.31
N ARG A 16 9.73 16.22 -33.46
CA ARG A 16 9.87 15.31 -32.32
C ARG A 16 11.06 15.66 -31.44
N ALA A 17 12.20 16.02 -32.04
CA ALA A 17 13.38 16.44 -31.29
C ALA A 17 13.09 17.69 -30.44
N GLU A 18 12.37 18.67 -30.99
CA GLU A 18 11.95 19.85 -30.21
C GLU A 18 10.96 19.51 -29.09
N ILE A 19 9.98 18.64 -29.34
CA ILE A 19 9.03 18.22 -28.29
C ILE A 19 9.73 17.50 -27.15
N LYS A 20 10.77 16.70 -27.45
CA LYS A 20 11.54 15.99 -26.42
C LYS A 20 12.27 16.93 -25.45
N LYS A 21 12.50 18.19 -25.82
CA LYS A 21 13.04 19.23 -24.93
C LYS A 21 12.02 19.74 -23.91
N MET A 22 10.74 19.36 -24.03
CA MET A 22 9.66 19.71 -23.10
C MET A 22 9.61 21.22 -22.80
N GLY A 23 9.70 21.64 -21.54
CA GLY A 23 9.68 23.05 -21.15
C GLY A 23 10.91 23.88 -21.56
N GLY A 24 11.92 23.27 -22.19
CA GLY A 24 13.16 23.92 -22.62
C GLY A 24 14.27 23.90 -21.56
N GLU A 25 15.50 24.19 -21.99
CA GLU A 25 16.73 24.05 -21.19
C GLU A 25 16.68 24.83 -19.86
N GLU A 26 16.15 26.05 -19.86
CA GLU A 26 16.07 26.87 -18.64
C GLU A 26 15.17 26.22 -17.58
N LYS A 27 14.02 25.67 -17.98
CA LYS A 27 13.09 25.03 -17.04
C LYS A 27 13.58 23.66 -16.59
N ILE A 28 14.25 22.93 -17.47
CA ILE A 28 14.93 21.67 -17.12
C ILE A 28 16.00 21.95 -16.07
N LYS A 29 16.82 22.98 -16.27
CA LYS A 29 17.84 23.39 -15.29
C LYS A 29 17.21 23.71 -13.93
N LYS A 30 16.12 24.48 -13.90
CA LYS A 30 15.38 24.77 -12.64
C LYS A 30 14.79 23.51 -11.99
N GLN A 31 14.34 22.54 -12.79
CA GLN A 31 13.87 21.25 -12.26
C GLN A 31 15.01 20.49 -11.58
N HIS A 32 16.19 20.42 -12.23
CA HIS A 32 17.38 19.78 -11.66
C HIS A 32 17.93 20.53 -10.43
N GLU A 33 17.91 21.86 -10.43
CA GLU A 33 18.30 22.71 -9.28
C GLU A 33 17.41 22.45 -8.05
N ARG A 34 16.17 21.96 -8.25
CA ARG A 34 15.26 21.52 -7.18
C ARG A 34 15.48 20.07 -6.74
N GLY A 35 16.51 19.39 -7.27
CA GLY A 35 16.81 17.99 -6.96
C GLY A 35 15.86 16.98 -7.62
N LYS A 36 15.14 17.39 -8.67
CA LYS A 36 14.14 16.55 -9.36
C LYS A 36 14.63 16.15 -10.74
N LEU A 37 14.35 14.94 -11.16
CA LEU A 37 14.54 14.53 -12.55
C LEU A 37 13.43 15.11 -13.44
N THR A 38 13.72 15.20 -14.73
CA THR A 38 12.71 15.45 -15.77
C THR A 38 11.83 14.22 -15.96
N VAL A 39 10.66 14.42 -16.57
CA VAL A 39 9.73 13.32 -16.86
C VAL A 39 10.37 12.22 -17.71
N ARG A 40 11.25 12.59 -18.66
CA ARG A 40 11.89 11.64 -19.58
C ARG A 40 13.00 10.85 -18.91
N GLU A 41 13.81 11.51 -18.07
CA GLU A 41 14.80 10.82 -17.23
C GLU A 41 14.13 9.81 -16.27
N ARG A 42 12.97 10.17 -15.69
CA ARG A 42 12.19 9.24 -14.84
C ARG A 42 11.70 8.02 -15.62
N ILE A 43 11.21 8.21 -16.84
CA ILE A 43 10.78 7.12 -17.72
C ILE A 43 11.96 6.21 -18.10
N ASP A 44 13.10 6.81 -18.46
CA ASP A 44 14.30 6.06 -18.83
C ASP A 44 14.86 5.22 -17.67
N LEU A 45 14.68 5.66 -16.42
CA LEU A 45 15.04 4.90 -15.22
C LEU A 45 14.00 3.83 -14.84
N LEU A 46 12.72 4.11 -15.06
CA LEU A 46 11.64 3.20 -14.67
C LEU A 46 11.63 1.93 -15.52
N PHE A 47 11.78 2.08 -16.83
CA PHE A 47 11.58 1.02 -17.80
C PHE A 47 12.88 0.35 -18.22
N ASP A 48 12.77 -0.91 -18.66
CA ASP A 48 13.87 -1.64 -19.27
C ASP A 48 14.37 -0.89 -20.51
N LYS A 49 15.68 -0.94 -20.74
CA LYS A 49 16.35 -0.19 -21.80
C LYS A 49 15.68 -0.42 -23.16
N ASP A 50 15.45 0.69 -23.88
CA ASP A 50 14.86 0.71 -25.23
C ASP A 50 13.46 0.06 -25.33
N SER A 51 12.73 -0.09 -24.22
CA SER A 51 11.41 -0.72 -24.20
C SER A 51 10.23 0.25 -24.24
N PHE A 52 10.45 1.52 -23.90
CA PHE A 52 9.36 2.49 -23.79
C PHE A 52 8.86 2.96 -25.16
N PHE A 53 7.56 2.75 -25.39
CA PHE A 53 6.81 3.18 -26.55
C PHE A 53 5.89 4.33 -26.18
N GLU A 54 6.31 5.55 -26.54
CA GLU A 54 5.54 6.78 -26.30
C GLU A 54 4.33 6.90 -27.24
N ILE A 55 3.16 7.21 -26.68
CA ILE A 55 1.90 7.43 -27.38
C ILE A 55 1.53 8.90 -27.32
N GLY A 56 1.20 9.50 -28.47
CA GLY A 56 0.75 10.90 -28.51
C GLY A 56 1.86 11.92 -28.26
N ILE A 57 3.10 11.64 -28.70
CA ILE A 57 4.23 12.57 -28.61
C ILE A 57 3.91 13.95 -29.22
N LEU A 58 3.16 14.00 -30.33
CA LEU A 58 2.78 15.25 -30.99
C LEU A 58 1.62 16.00 -30.30
N GLY A 59 1.14 15.51 -29.16
CA GLY A 59 0.08 16.17 -28.41
C GLY A 59 0.45 17.61 -28.08
N THR A 60 -0.44 18.54 -28.41
CA THR A 60 -0.33 19.97 -28.11
C THR A 60 -1.73 20.54 -28.04
N GLU A 61 -1.95 21.48 -27.13
CA GLU A 61 -3.21 22.21 -27.03
C GLU A 61 -3.42 23.05 -28.31
N PRO A 62 -4.65 23.14 -28.85
CA PRO A 62 -4.94 24.06 -29.93
C PRO A 62 -4.74 25.50 -29.47
N GLY A 63 -3.87 26.25 -30.14
CA GLY A 63 -3.62 27.64 -29.80
C GLY A 63 -2.27 28.16 -30.33
N PRO A 64 -1.99 29.46 -30.12
CA PRO A 64 -0.76 30.08 -30.58
C PRO A 64 0.46 29.66 -29.73
N GLU A 65 0.24 29.27 -28.47
CA GLU A 65 1.30 28.79 -27.59
C GLU A 65 1.47 27.27 -27.74
N ARG A 66 2.71 26.84 -27.96
CA ARG A 66 3.02 25.41 -28.09
C ARG A 66 3.14 24.76 -26.72
N THR A 67 2.46 23.63 -26.52
CA THR A 67 2.57 22.80 -25.30
C THR A 67 3.16 21.44 -25.64
N PRO A 68 4.49 21.25 -25.54
CA PRO A 68 5.16 19.98 -25.88
C PRO A 68 4.55 18.78 -25.14
N ALA A 69 4.10 17.78 -25.90
CA ALA A 69 3.38 16.60 -25.42
C ALA A 69 2.15 16.92 -24.53
N ASP A 70 1.68 18.17 -24.57
CA ASP A 70 0.72 18.81 -23.67
C ASP A 70 1.04 18.66 -22.16
N GLY A 71 2.32 18.50 -21.81
CA GLY A 71 2.79 18.39 -20.42
C GLY A 71 2.57 17.03 -19.76
N VAL A 72 2.33 15.99 -20.56
CA VAL A 72 2.34 14.59 -20.09
C VAL A 72 3.06 13.70 -21.09
N VAL A 73 3.86 12.75 -20.60
CA VAL A 73 4.40 11.65 -21.41
C VAL A 73 3.64 10.39 -21.05
N THR A 74 3.07 9.74 -22.06
CA THR A 74 2.22 8.56 -21.89
C THR A 74 2.68 7.44 -22.80
N GLY A 75 2.53 6.20 -22.38
CA GLY A 75 2.96 5.07 -23.19
C GLY A 75 2.99 3.75 -22.45
N PHE A 76 3.66 2.78 -23.06
CA PHE A 76 3.90 1.46 -22.50
C PHE A 76 5.39 1.14 -22.54
N GLY A 77 5.93 0.54 -21.50
CA GLY A 77 7.28 -0.01 -21.50
C GLY A 77 7.31 -1.34 -20.78
N LYS A 78 8.50 -1.93 -20.68
CA LYS A 78 8.70 -3.17 -19.93
C LYS A 78 9.38 -2.90 -18.60
N ILE A 79 8.94 -3.56 -17.54
CA ILE A 79 9.64 -3.65 -16.26
C ILE A 79 9.87 -5.13 -16.02
N ASP A 80 11.14 -5.55 -15.96
CA ASP A 80 11.53 -6.95 -15.83
C ASP A 80 10.83 -7.84 -16.89
N ASN A 81 10.87 -7.37 -18.15
CA ASN A 81 10.23 -7.97 -19.32
C ASN A 81 8.68 -8.00 -19.34
N ARG A 82 8.00 -7.40 -18.37
CA ARG A 82 6.52 -7.34 -18.30
C ARG A 82 6.00 -5.98 -18.74
N TRP A 83 4.96 -5.96 -19.56
CA TRP A 83 4.35 -4.72 -20.02
C TRP A 83 3.71 -3.94 -18.88
N VAL A 84 3.96 -2.63 -18.83
CA VAL A 84 3.42 -1.70 -17.85
C VAL A 84 3.05 -0.39 -18.58
N GLY A 85 1.84 0.10 -18.35
CA GLY A 85 1.41 1.42 -18.82
C GLY A 85 1.95 2.52 -17.92
N CYS A 86 2.21 3.70 -18.49
CA CYS A 86 2.65 4.85 -17.71
C CYS A 86 1.99 6.15 -18.16
N ILE A 87 1.64 6.96 -17.16
CA ILE A 87 1.20 8.34 -17.28
C ILE A 87 2.13 9.19 -16.42
N ALA A 88 2.96 10.02 -17.05
CA ALA A 88 3.98 10.80 -16.36
C ALA A 88 3.83 12.30 -16.65
N TYR A 89 3.54 13.09 -15.63
CA TYR A 89 3.35 14.53 -15.76
C TYR A 89 4.69 15.27 -15.80
N ASP A 90 4.75 16.33 -16.63
CA ASP A 90 5.93 17.18 -16.76
C ASP A 90 5.67 18.59 -16.23
N PHE A 91 6.26 18.87 -15.07
CA PHE A 91 6.13 20.17 -14.40
C PHE A 91 6.66 21.35 -15.22
N THR A 92 7.63 21.12 -16.12
CA THR A 92 8.24 22.17 -16.94
C THR A 92 7.26 22.74 -17.98
N VAL A 93 6.23 21.99 -18.34
CA VAL A 93 5.18 22.41 -19.29
C VAL A 93 3.92 22.75 -18.51
N LYS A 94 3.61 24.06 -18.41
CA LYS A 94 2.42 24.59 -17.71
C LYS A 94 2.24 24.03 -16.29
N GLY A 95 3.33 23.79 -15.55
CA GLY A 95 3.27 23.25 -14.18
C GLY A 95 2.75 21.82 -14.11
N GLY A 96 2.83 21.04 -15.20
CA GLY A 96 2.30 19.67 -15.28
C GLY A 96 0.78 19.60 -15.19
N SER A 97 0.09 20.74 -15.37
CA SER A 97 -1.36 20.83 -15.19
C SER A 97 -2.15 20.00 -16.20
N MET A 98 -3.26 19.41 -15.75
CA MET A 98 -4.17 18.61 -16.56
C MET A 98 -4.89 19.48 -17.61
N GLY A 99 -4.51 19.31 -18.87
CA GLY A 99 -4.90 20.03 -20.08
C GLY A 99 -5.70 19.15 -21.04
N PHE A 100 -6.40 19.75 -22.01
CA PHE A 100 -7.42 19.04 -22.81
C PHE A 100 -6.81 17.87 -23.57
N VAL A 101 -5.69 18.09 -24.24
CA VAL A 101 -5.03 17.06 -25.04
C VAL A 101 -4.31 16.05 -24.16
N ASN A 102 -3.75 16.49 -23.03
CA ASN A 102 -3.09 15.58 -22.11
C ASN A 102 -4.07 14.60 -21.44
N GLU A 103 -5.28 15.01 -21.07
CA GLU A 103 -6.26 14.06 -20.52
C GLU A 103 -6.72 13.04 -21.58
N HIS A 104 -6.89 13.44 -22.85
CA HIS A 104 -7.17 12.47 -23.91
C HIS A 104 -6.05 11.43 -24.06
N LYS A 105 -4.79 11.85 -23.89
CA LYS A 105 -3.65 10.92 -23.87
C LYS A 105 -3.69 10.02 -22.65
N CYS A 106 -4.01 10.55 -21.47
CA CYS A 106 -4.14 9.78 -20.22
C CYS A 106 -5.27 8.75 -20.32
N THR A 107 -6.47 9.15 -20.75
CA THR A 107 -7.62 8.24 -21.00
C THR A 107 -7.23 7.10 -21.90
N ARG A 108 -6.52 7.39 -23.00
CA ARG A 108 -6.06 6.35 -23.93
C ARG A 108 -5.18 5.29 -23.25
N ILE A 109 -4.31 5.68 -22.33
CA ILE A 109 -3.49 4.72 -21.58
C ILE A 109 -4.35 3.96 -20.57
N ARG A 110 -5.22 4.62 -19.80
CA ARG A 110 -6.09 3.94 -18.82
C ARG A 110 -6.96 2.87 -19.49
N GLU A 111 -7.62 3.20 -20.60
CA GLU A 111 -8.43 2.26 -21.37
C GLU A 111 -7.62 1.06 -21.89
N LEU A 112 -6.41 1.30 -22.39
CA LEU A 112 -5.56 0.26 -22.94
C LEU A 112 -4.96 -0.62 -21.85
N SER A 113 -4.51 -0.05 -20.73
CA SER A 113 -4.00 -0.81 -19.58
C SER A 113 -5.06 -1.76 -19.05
N LEU A 114 -6.31 -1.28 -18.90
CA LEU A 114 -7.43 -2.12 -18.47
C LEU A 114 -7.78 -3.20 -19.51
N ARG A 115 -7.78 -2.85 -20.80
CA ARG A 115 -8.09 -3.78 -21.89
C ARG A 115 -7.03 -4.87 -22.04
N PHE A 116 -5.76 -4.51 -21.88
CA PHE A 116 -4.62 -5.41 -22.01
C PHE A 116 -4.26 -6.10 -20.70
N LYS A 117 -4.92 -5.74 -19.59
CA LYS A 117 -4.72 -6.35 -18.27
C LYS A 117 -3.27 -6.24 -17.80
N ILE A 118 -2.72 -5.02 -17.93
CA ILE A 118 -1.34 -4.70 -17.53
C ILE A 118 -1.32 -3.62 -16.45
N PRO A 119 -0.32 -3.61 -15.54
CA PRO A 119 -0.21 -2.59 -14.49
C PRO A 119 -0.12 -1.17 -15.05
N LEU A 120 -0.53 -0.18 -14.25
CA LEU A 120 -0.44 1.24 -14.58
C LEU A 120 0.32 2.01 -13.50
N VAL A 121 1.33 2.75 -13.94
CA VAL A 121 2.15 3.61 -13.08
C VAL A 121 1.90 5.08 -13.41
N TRP A 122 1.51 5.86 -12.40
CA TRP A 122 1.49 7.32 -12.46
C TRP A 122 2.76 7.90 -11.87
N LEU A 123 3.41 8.80 -12.62
CA LEU A 123 4.48 9.65 -12.12
C LEU A 123 3.92 11.08 -12.00
N ILE A 124 3.59 11.49 -10.78
CA ILE A 124 2.90 12.76 -10.52
C ILE A 124 3.91 13.86 -10.22
N ASP A 125 3.80 14.93 -11.01
CA ASP A 125 4.50 16.20 -10.84
C ASP A 125 3.64 17.31 -11.47
N SER A 126 2.54 17.66 -10.79
CA SER A 126 1.43 18.43 -11.36
C SER A 126 0.80 19.42 -10.37
N GLY A 127 0.58 20.64 -10.85
CA GLY A 127 -0.21 21.67 -10.15
C GLY A 127 -1.73 21.43 -10.14
N GLY A 128 -2.23 20.32 -10.67
CA GLY A 128 -3.66 20.02 -10.73
C GLY A 128 -4.31 20.43 -12.06
N ALA A 129 -5.57 20.87 -12.04
CA ALA A 129 -6.30 21.24 -13.25
C ALA A 129 -5.71 22.48 -13.92
N ARG A 130 -5.61 22.48 -15.26
CA ARG A 130 -5.15 23.66 -16.00
C ARG A 130 -6.24 24.72 -16.01
N VAL A 131 -5.95 25.87 -15.39
CA VAL A 131 -6.79 27.07 -15.41
C VAL A 131 -6.16 28.07 -16.37
N SER A 132 -6.90 28.49 -17.40
CA SER A 132 -6.43 29.46 -18.40
C SER A 132 -7.46 30.59 -18.61
N PRO A 133 -7.02 31.87 -18.67
CA PRO A 133 -7.86 33.00 -19.02
C PRO A 133 -8.49 32.96 -20.42
N THR A 134 -7.89 32.20 -21.35
CA THR A 134 -8.24 32.28 -22.79
C THR A 134 -8.46 30.91 -23.44
N GLY A 135 -8.37 29.81 -22.68
CA GLY A 135 -8.29 28.45 -23.24
C GLY A 135 -9.48 27.55 -22.93
N ALA A 136 -9.70 26.57 -23.82
CA ALA A 136 -10.59 25.43 -23.60
C ALA A 136 -9.94 24.48 -22.58
N ALA A 137 -10.17 24.72 -21.29
CA ALA A 137 -9.63 23.85 -20.26
C ALA A 137 -10.20 22.42 -20.37
N ALA A 138 -9.31 21.44 -20.24
CA ALA A 138 -9.59 19.99 -20.28
C ALA A 138 -10.79 19.53 -19.45
N ILE A 139 -10.96 20.21 -18.32
CA ILE A 139 -11.86 19.86 -17.23
C ILE A 139 -12.88 20.99 -17.05
N GLY A 140 -13.05 21.90 -18.01
CA GLY A 140 -13.87 23.11 -17.86
C GLY A 140 -13.37 24.15 -16.87
N GLY A 141 -12.06 24.20 -16.63
CA GLY A 141 -11.38 25.31 -15.91
C GLY A 141 -11.02 26.53 -16.79
N GLY A 142 -11.71 26.78 -17.90
CA GLY A 142 -11.48 27.98 -18.69
C GLY A 142 -12.24 29.12 -18.02
N ILE A 143 -11.56 30.14 -17.49
CA ILE A 143 -12.23 31.23 -16.75
C ILE A 143 -12.94 32.24 -17.68
N ALA A 144 -13.05 31.94 -18.97
CA ALA A 144 -13.71 32.78 -19.97
C ALA A 144 -15.04 32.17 -20.44
N GLY A 145 -16.12 32.93 -20.27
CA GLY A 145 -17.44 32.63 -20.81
C GLY A 145 -18.04 31.32 -20.30
N GLU A 146 -18.72 30.60 -21.19
CA GLU A 146 -19.42 29.34 -20.86
C GLU A 146 -18.47 28.16 -20.59
N ALA A 147 -17.16 28.29 -20.85
CA ALA A 147 -16.19 27.21 -20.69
C ALA A 147 -16.06 26.70 -19.24
N ILE A 148 -16.41 27.52 -18.24
CA ILE A 148 -16.48 27.11 -16.83
C ILE A 148 -17.50 25.97 -16.66
N ALA A 149 -18.63 26.03 -17.37
CA ALA A 149 -19.70 25.03 -17.28
C ALA A 149 -19.29 23.66 -17.85
N PHE A 150 -18.22 23.57 -18.65
CA PHE A 150 -17.71 22.29 -19.13
C PHE A 150 -17.17 21.39 -18.01
N PHE A 151 -16.97 21.92 -16.80
CA PHE A 151 -16.59 21.10 -15.64
C PHE A 151 -17.65 20.04 -15.32
N ALA A 152 -18.91 20.26 -15.71
CA ALA A 152 -19.98 19.25 -15.62
C ALA A 152 -19.67 17.97 -16.42
N ASN A 153 -18.79 18.04 -17.43
CA ASN A 153 -18.33 16.89 -18.22
C ASN A 153 -16.92 16.41 -17.81
N SER A 154 -16.64 16.39 -16.50
CA SER A 154 -15.37 15.94 -15.93
C SER A 154 -15.52 14.73 -15.00
N GLY A 155 -14.42 14.28 -14.39
CA GLY A 155 -14.42 13.19 -13.41
C GLY A 155 -14.26 11.78 -13.98
N TRP A 156 -14.15 11.65 -15.31
CA TRP A 156 -13.93 10.37 -16.00
C TRP A 156 -12.70 9.61 -15.46
N LEU A 157 -11.59 10.30 -15.23
CA LEU A 157 -10.38 9.75 -14.61
C LEU A 157 -10.68 8.98 -13.32
N PHE A 158 -11.37 9.62 -12.37
CA PHE A 158 -11.63 9.00 -11.06
C PHE A 158 -12.58 7.83 -11.15
N LYS A 159 -13.59 7.94 -12.03
CA LYS A 159 -14.49 6.81 -12.32
C LYS A 159 -13.72 5.62 -12.91
N GLU A 160 -12.86 5.88 -13.89
CA GLU A 160 -12.05 4.85 -14.55
C GLU A 160 -11.09 4.18 -13.58
N GLU A 161 -10.35 4.97 -12.79
CA GLU A 161 -9.41 4.47 -11.78
C GLU A 161 -10.11 3.60 -10.73
N SER A 162 -11.27 4.03 -10.21
CA SER A 162 -12.08 3.23 -9.30
C SER A 162 -12.58 1.91 -9.91
N LEU A 163 -12.82 1.86 -11.23
CA LEU A 163 -13.22 0.64 -11.94
C LEU A 163 -12.02 -0.26 -12.30
N MET A 164 -10.81 0.30 -12.30
CA MET A 164 -9.55 -0.43 -12.52
C MET A 164 -9.02 -1.06 -11.21
N SER A 165 -9.39 -0.49 -10.06
CA SER A 165 -9.03 -0.99 -8.73
C SER A 165 -9.36 -2.48 -8.57
N GLY A 166 -8.37 -3.26 -8.14
CA GLY A 166 -8.48 -4.72 -7.99
C GLY A 166 -8.59 -5.50 -9.30
N VAL A 167 -8.43 -4.85 -10.47
CA VAL A 167 -8.36 -5.52 -11.78
C VAL A 167 -6.93 -5.54 -12.31
N ILE A 168 -6.26 -4.39 -12.28
CA ILE A 168 -4.83 -4.25 -12.62
C ILE A 168 -4.14 -3.49 -11.49
N PRO A 169 -2.85 -3.76 -11.20
CA PRO A 169 -2.13 -3.00 -10.19
C PRO A 169 -1.99 -1.52 -10.56
N LEU A 170 -2.32 -0.64 -9.63
CA LEU A 170 -2.31 0.82 -9.75
C LEU A 170 -1.24 1.42 -8.82
N VAL A 171 -0.14 1.92 -9.39
CA VAL A 171 0.98 2.48 -8.62
C VAL A 171 1.07 3.97 -8.85
N CYS A 172 1.15 4.75 -7.77
CA CYS A 172 1.41 6.18 -7.85
C CYS A 172 2.77 6.53 -7.23
N ALA A 173 3.66 7.12 -8.02
CA ALA A 173 4.87 7.78 -7.53
C ALA A 173 4.63 9.29 -7.53
N GLN A 174 4.49 9.89 -6.35
CA GLN A 174 4.40 11.32 -6.14
C GLN A 174 5.82 11.88 -6.08
N MET A 175 6.24 12.57 -7.15
CA MET A 175 7.63 13.04 -7.34
C MET A 175 7.70 14.57 -7.49
N GLY A 176 6.61 15.24 -7.14
CA GLY A 176 6.41 16.68 -7.26
C GLY A 176 5.15 17.11 -6.51
N PRO A 177 4.69 18.35 -6.69
CA PRO A 177 3.38 18.76 -6.20
C PRO A 177 2.26 17.92 -6.84
N GLY A 178 1.17 17.73 -6.10
CA GLY A 178 -0.03 17.01 -6.55
C GLY A 178 -1.26 17.57 -5.85
N TYR A 179 -1.92 18.54 -6.48
CA TYR A 179 -3.05 19.24 -5.87
C TYR A 179 -4.39 18.90 -6.52
N ALA A 180 -5.46 19.05 -5.72
CA ALA A 180 -6.85 18.88 -6.14
C ALA A 180 -7.08 17.53 -6.84
N GLY A 181 -7.41 17.54 -8.14
CA GLY A 181 -7.67 16.31 -8.89
C GLY A 181 -6.47 15.35 -8.92
N THR A 182 -5.24 15.87 -9.01
CA THR A 182 -4.04 15.02 -8.99
C THR A 182 -3.71 14.46 -7.60
N ALA A 183 -4.33 14.96 -6.53
CA ALA A 183 -4.25 14.36 -5.19
C ALA A 183 -5.20 13.17 -5.02
N TYR A 184 -6.25 13.05 -5.83
CA TYR A 184 -7.16 11.90 -5.79
C TYR A 184 -6.61 10.67 -6.52
N ILE A 185 -5.68 10.84 -7.49
CA ILE A 185 -4.97 9.71 -8.13
C ILE A 185 -4.24 8.86 -7.07
N PRO A 186 -3.32 9.39 -6.24
CA PRO A 186 -2.73 8.59 -5.17
C PRO A 186 -3.77 8.11 -4.14
N GLY A 187 -4.85 8.87 -3.91
CA GLY A 187 -5.93 8.45 -3.01
C GLY A 187 -6.69 7.21 -3.47
N LEU A 188 -6.73 6.94 -4.78
CA LEU A 188 -7.40 5.79 -5.40
C LEU A 188 -6.42 4.67 -5.80
N ALA A 189 -5.12 4.90 -5.71
CA ALA A 189 -4.08 3.94 -6.04
C ALA A 189 -3.94 2.82 -4.98
N ASP A 190 -3.42 1.67 -5.43
CA ASP A 190 -3.12 0.53 -4.57
C ASP A 190 -1.96 0.86 -3.62
N VAL A 191 -0.91 1.49 -4.16
CA VAL A 191 0.27 1.94 -3.43
C VAL A 191 0.74 3.33 -3.88
N VAL A 192 1.24 4.11 -2.93
CA VAL A 192 1.68 5.50 -3.10
C VAL A 192 3.09 5.67 -2.53
N PHE A 193 4.04 6.01 -3.39
CA PHE A 193 5.42 6.32 -3.01
C PHE A 193 5.68 7.81 -3.16
N MET A 194 6.27 8.44 -2.14
CA MET A 194 6.56 9.87 -2.13
C MET A 194 8.06 10.14 -2.09
N VAL A 195 8.52 11.15 -2.81
CA VAL A 195 9.91 11.62 -2.76
C VAL A 195 10.05 12.73 -1.72
N LYS A 196 10.99 12.55 -0.80
CA LYS A 196 11.21 13.45 0.33
C LYS A 196 11.61 14.85 -0.13
N GLY A 197 10.94 15.88 0.40
CA GLY A 197 11.29 17.28 0.20
C GLY A 197 11.03 17.84 -1.20
N THR A 198 10.66 17.01 -2.18
CA THR A 198 10.31 17.45 -3.54
C THR A 198 8.85 17.19 -3.88
N SER A 199 8.18 16.33 -3.12
CA SER A 199 6.81 15.89 -3.37
C SER A 199 5.84 16.34 -2.29
N SER A 200 4.63 16.71 -2.69
CA SER A 200 3.54 17.08 -1.79
C SER A 200 2.19 16.71 -2.39
N MET A 201 1.19 16.42 -1.55
CA MET A 201 -0.19 16.20 -2.00
C MET A 201 -1.22 16.83 -1.07
N ALA A 202 -2.21 17.52 -1.64
CA ALA A 202 -3.30 18.12 -0.86
C ALA A 202 -4.51 18.43 -1.73
N LEU A 203 -5.71 18.51 -1.14
CA LEU A 203 -6.91 18.92 -1.88
C LEU A 203 -6.84 20.38 -2.35
N GLY A 204 -6.14 21.24 -1.62
CA GLY A 204 -5.83 22.61 -1.99
C GLY A 204 -4.38 22.93 -1.66
N GLY A 205 -3.72 23.71 -2.51
CA GLY A 205 -2.37 24.20 -2.23
C GLY A 205 -2.35 25.25 -1.10
N PRO A 206 -1.16 25.61 -0.58
CA PRO A 206 -1.00 26.56 0.53
C PRO A 206 -1.75 27.89 0.36
N SER A 207 -1.79 28.42 -0.87
CA SER A 207 -2.49 29.67 -1.18
C SER A 207 -4.00 29.57 -0.95
N LEU A 208 -4.61 28.42 -1.26
CA LEU A 208 -6.03 28.20 -1.05
C LEU A 208 -6.35 28.01 0.44
N VAL A 209 -5.48 27.31 1.18
CA VAL A 209 -5.60 27.14 2.64
C VAL A 209 -5.59 28.50 3.33
N ARG A 210 -4.62 29.35 3.01
CA ARG A 210 -4.55 30.72 3.53
C ARG A 210 -5.79 31.54 3.21
N MET A 211 -6.27 31.46 1.97
CA MET A 211 -7.44 32.22 1.53
C MET A 211 -8.71 31.83 2.29
N VAL A 212 -8.92 30.53 2.53
CA VAL A 212 -10.16 30.00 3.13
C VAL A 212 -10.14 30.05 4.66
N THR A 213 -8.99 29.76 5.27
CA THR A 213 -8.88 29.55 6.73
C THR A 213 -8.09 30.66 7.43
N GLY A 214 -7.31 31.44 6.70
CA GLY A 214 -6.34 32.39 7.26
C GLY A 214 -5.02 31.74 7.72
N GLU A 215 -4.90 30.41 7.66
CA GLU A 215 -3.69 29.68 8.08
C GLU A 215 -2.53 29.91 7.09
N GLU A 216 -1.37 30.32 7.61
CA GLU A 216 -0.12 30.35 6.85
C GLU A 216 0.64 29.04 7.05
N ILE A 217 0.75 28.26 5.97
CA ILE A 217 1.42 26.96 5.94
C ILE A 217 2.21 26.83 4.63
N ASP A 218 3.28 26.05 4.62
CA ASP A 218 4.05 25.74 3.41
C ASP A 218 3.66 24.37 2.82
N GLU A 219 4.20 24.02 1.64
CA GLU A 219 3.86 22.76 0.95
C GLU A 219 4.24 21.52 1.77
N GLU A 220 5.39 21.54 2.44
CA GLU A 220 5.93 20.40 3.19
C GLU A 220 5.10 20.12 4.46
N ASN A 221 4.74 21.18 5.19
CA ASN A 221 3.93 21.09 6.40
C ASN A 221 2.45 20.81 6.10
N LEU A 222 1.95 21.23 4.94
CA LEU A 222 0.57 20.94 4.52
C LEU A 222 0.37 19.49 4.09
N GLY A 223 1.28 18.98 3.26
CA GLY A 223 1.09 17.69 2.58
C GLY A 223 2.37 17.07 2.06
N GLY A 224 3.51 17.34 2.71
CA GLY A 224 4.78 16.69 2.39
C GLY A 224 4.77 15.19 2.69
N SER A 225 5.82 14.49 2.25
CA SER A 225 5.95 13.04 2.39
C SER A 225 5.81 12.54 3.83
N LYS A 226 6.34 13.28 4.81
CA LYS A 226 6.21 12.93 6.24
C LYS A 226 4.77 12.98 6.74
N ILE A 227 3.99 13.98 6.34
CA ILE A 227 2.58 14.10 6.74
C ILE A 227 1.84 12.84 6.30
N HIS A 228 2.04 12.39 5.06
CA HIS A 228 1.29 11.28 4.51
C HIS A 228 1.82 9.89 4.87
N THR A 229 3.10 9.76 5.22
CA THR A 229 3.72 8.48 5.62
C THR A 229 3.79 8.25 7.12
N GLU A 230 3.60 9.30 7.94
CA GLU A 230 3.71 9.21 9.40
C GLU A 230 2.42 9.61 10.14
N ILE A 231 1.57 10.47 9.54
CA ILE A 231 0.37 11.01 10.21
C ILE A 231 -0.91 10.53 9.52
N SER A 232 -1.12 10.90 8.25
CA SER A 232 -2.42 10.68 7.57
C SER A 232 -2.59 9.26 7.03
N GLY A 233 -1.49 8.54 6.76
CA GLY A 233 -1.52 7.22 6.14
C GLY A 233 -1.90 7.21 4.64
N CYS A 234 -1.97 8.38 3.98
CA CYS A 234 -2.29 8.46 2.55
C CYS A 234 -1.16 7.92 1.66
N ALA A 235 0.09 7.97 2.12
CA ALA A 235 1.24 7.43 1.42
C ALA A 235 1.79 6.18 2.10
N ASP A 236 2.38 5.28 1.32
CA ASP A 236 2.91 4.01 1.82
C ASP A 236 4.36 4.15 2.25
N ASN A 237 5.22 4.71 1.39
CA ASN A 237 6.65 4.83 1.66
C ASN A 237 7.21 6.19 1.21
N GLU A 238 8.22 6.66 1.93
CA GLU A 238 9.01 7.86 1.61
C GLU A 238 10.39 7.42 1.12
N TYR A 239 10.83 8.00 0.01
CA TYR A 239 12.15 7.74 -0.59
C TYR A 239 12.98 9.03 -0.68
N PRO A 240 14.31 8.96 -0.55
CA PRO A 240 15.17 10.14 -0.52
C PRO A 240 15.24 10.88 -1.85
N ASP A 241 15.02 10.20 -2.98
CA ASP A 241 15.19 10.76 -4.32
C ASP A 241 14.35 10.02 -5.39
N ASP A 242 14.32 10.58 -6.60
CA ASP A 242 13.60 10.01 -7.73
C ASP A 242 14.09 8.59 -8.10
N PRO A 243 15.41 8.30 -8.23
CA PRO A 243 15.88 6.95 -8.55
C PRO A 243 15.45 5.87 -7.54
N SER A 244 15.55 6.13 -6.24
CA SER A 244 15.14 5.19 -5.20
C SER A 244 13.63 4.95 -5.18
N CYS A 245 12.83 6.00 -5.41
CA CYS A 245 11.39 5.88 -5.57
C CYS A 245 11.00 5.02 -6.79
N LEU A 246 11.64 5.23 -7.94
CA LEU A 246 11.40 4.44 -9.16
C LEU A 246 11.86 2.98 -9.00
N LYS A 247 12.97 2.74 -8.29
CA LYS A 247 13.38 1.38 -7.92
C LYS A 247 12.29 0.68 -7.09
N ALA A 248 11.70 1.39 -6.13
CA ALA A 248 10.62 0.83 -5.31
C ALA A 248 9.35 0.48 -6.12
N VAL A 249 9.03 1.26 -7.16
CA VAL A 249 7.97 0.90 -8.12
C VAL A 249 8.27 -0.45 -8.78
N ARG A 250 9.51 -0.65 -9.25
CA ARG A 250 9.94 -1.93 -9.85
C ARG A 250 9.90 -3.07 -8.82
N ASP A 251 10.43 -2.84 -7.63
CA ASP A 251 10.45 -3.83 -6.55
C ASP A 251 9.01 -4.27 -6.18
N TYR A 252 8.09 -3.32 -5.99
CA TYR A 252 6.66 -3.60 -5.73
C TYR A 252 6.02 -4.42 -6.85
N LEU A 253 6.19 -4.01 -8.11
CA LEU A 253 5.62 -4.73 -9.26
C LEU A 253 6.20 -6.14 -9.41
N SER A 254 7.40 -6.41 -8.88
CA SER A 254 7.97 -7.75 -8.83
C SER A 254 7.18 -8.73 -7.96
N TYR A 255 6.36 -8.25 -7.02
CA TYR A 255 5.47 -9.08 -6.20
C TYR A 255 4.06 -9.20 -6.80
N MET A 256 3.66 -8.28 -7.68
CA MET A 256 2.31 -8.21 -8.23
C MET A 256 2.18 -9.02 -9.53
N PRO A 257 1.05 -9.70 -9.79
CA PRO A 257 0.69 -10.19 -11.11
C PRO A 257 0.42 -9.03 -12.09
N SER A 258 0.21 -9.30 -13.37
CA SER A 258 -0.13 -8.23 -14.33
C SER A 258 -1.57 -7.76 -14.18
N SER A 259 -2.44 -8.66 -13.70
CA SER A 259 -3.85 -8.42 -13.37
C SER A 259 -4.35 -9.44 -12.35
N ASN A 260 -5.59 -9.25 -11.87
CA ASN A 260 -6.26 -10.18 -10.96
C ASN A 260 -6.60 -11.56 -11.57
N GLU A 261 -6.42 -11.74 -12.89
CA GLU A 261 -6.63 -13.02 -13.58
C GLU A 261 -5.38 -13.91 -13.57
N GLU A 262 -4.24 -13.37 -13.14
CA GLU A 262 -2.95 -14.07 -13.07
C GLU A 262 -2.53 -14.36 -11.61
N LYS A 263 -1.70 -15.39 -11.44
CA LYS A 263 -1.01 -15.63 -10.17
C LYS A 263 0.24 -14.73 -10.06
N PRO A 264 0.63 -14.31 -8.85
CA PRO A 264 1.86 -13.56 -8.63
C PRO A 264 3.10 -14.27 -9.20
N PRO A 265 4.08 -13.53 -9.74
CA PRO A 265 5.26 -14.14 -10.35
C PRO A 265 6.17 -14.79 -9.29
N ARG A 266 6.36 -16.12 -9.40
CA ARG A 266 7.34 -16.85 -8.59
C ARG A 266 8.75 -16.49 -9.03
N LYS A 267 9.62 -16.09 -8.09
CA LYS A 267 11.06 -15.94 -8.36
C LYS A 267 11.77 -17.28 -8.17
N LYS A 268 12.89 -17.48 -8.86
CA LYS A 268 13.80 -18.59 -8.57
C LYS A 268 14.35 -18.40 -7.15
N PHE A 269 14.36 -19.47 -6.37
CA PHE A 269 14.99 -19.53 -5.06
C PHE A 269 16.10 -20.59 -5.12
N ASP A 270 17.33 -20.20 -4.76
CA ASP A 270 18.51 -21.07 -4.88
C ASP A 270 18.80 -21.88 -3.59
N GLY A 271 18.15 -21.54 -2.47
CA GLY A 271 18.26 -22.28 -1.21
C GLY A 271 17.31 -23.48 -1.11
N ASP A 272 17.37 -24.17 0.02
CA ASP A 272 16.39 -25.21 0.39
C ASP A 272 15.24 -24.57 1.19
N PRO A 273 14.02 -24.47 0.63
CA PRO A 273 12.88 -23.88 1.35
C PRO A 273 12.37 -24.77 2.50
N LEU A 274 12.80 -26.03 2.57
CA LEU A 274 12.44 -26.99 3.62
C LEU A 274 13.45 -27.05 4.77
N ALA A 275 14.59 -26.37 4.64
CA ALA A 275 15.59 -26.29 5.70
C ALA A 275 14.98 -25.64 6.95
N LEU A 276 15.40 -26.14 8.12
CA LEU A 276 15.06 -25.50 9.38
C LEU A 276 15.69 -24.10 9.43
N LEU A 277 14.98 -23.17 10.04
CA LEU A 277 15.51 -21.84 10.32
C LEU A 277 16.66 -21.94 11.34
N PRO A 278 17.63 -21.00 11.31
CA PRO A 278 18.70 -20.93 12.29
C PRO A 278 18.17 -20.82 13.72
N ASP A 279 18.92 -21.35 14.69
CA ASP A 279 18.57 -21.31 16.12
C ASP A 279 18.30 -19.90 16.65
N ALA A 280 18.82 -18.86 16.00
CA ALA A 280 18.56 -17.47 16.33
C ALA A 280 17.06 -17.12 16.44
N ILE A 281 16.16 -17.88 15.79
CA ILE A 281 14.71 -17.69 15.92
C ILE A 281 14.19 -18.02 17.34
N LEU A 282 14.84 -18.95 18.03
CA LEU A 282 14.49 -19.38 19.38
C LEU A 282 14.79 -18.28 20.42
N ASP A 283 15.74 -17.40 20.10
CA ASP A 283 16.22 -16.34 21.00
C ASP A 283 15.50 -14.99 20.81
N VAL A 284 14.52 -14.91 19.90
CA VAL A 284 13.85 -13.63 19.59
C VAL A 284 12.89 -13.20 20.70
N LEU A 285 12.16 -14.15 21.28
CA LEU A 285 11.16 -13.86 22.32
C LEU A 285 11.84 -13.78 23.69
N PRO A 286 11.53 -12.75 24.50
CA PRO A 286 11.99 -12.67 25.87
C PRO A 286 11.22 -13.65 26.76
N ASP A 287 11.88 -14.19 27.78
CA ASP A 287 11.27 -15.06 28.80
C ASP A 287 10.08 -14.40 29.50
N ASN A 288 10.16 -13.07 29.70
CA ASN A 288 9.07 -12.31 30.28
C ASN A 288 8.00 -11.97 29.21
N PRO A 289 6.77 -12.51 29.31
CA PRO A 289 5.70 -12.26 28.33
C PRO A 289 5.18 -10.81 28.31
N LYS A 290 5.60 -9.98 29.26
CA LYS A 290 5.32 -8.53 29.28
C LYS A 290 6.35 -7.71 28.50
N GLN A 291 7.51 -8.28 28.19
CA GLN A 291 8.57 -7.61 27.44
C GLN A 291 8.31 -7.71 25.93
N ALA A 292 8.51 -6.58 25.24
CA ALA A 292 8.40 -6.50 23.79
C ALA A 292 9.65 -7.08 23.09
N TYR A 293 9.48 -7.46 21.83
CA TYR A 293 10.55 -7.85 20.92
C TYR A 293 10.25 -7.32 19.52
N ASP A 294 11.27 -7.31 18.67
CA ASP A 294 11.15 -6.86 17.29
C ASP A 294 10.68 -8.00 16.37
N MET A 295 9.44 -7.89 15.90
CA MET A 295 8.82 -8.84 14.98
C MET A 295 9.54 -8.91 13.62
N HIS A 296 10.27 -7.86 13.21
CA HIS A 296 11.05 -7.91 11.97
C HIS A 296 12.14 -8.98 12.01
N LYS A 297 12.68 -9.31 13.19
CA LYS A 297 13.65 -10.41 13.32
C LYS A 297 13.05 -11.75 12.91
N ILE A 298 11.77 -11.99 13.24
CA ILE A 298 11.06 -13.20 12.83
C ILE A 298 10.76 -13.15 11.33
N ILE A 299 10.22 -12.04 10.83
CA ILE A 299 9.91 -11.85 9.41
C ILE A 299 11.15 -12.11 8.55
N ASN A 300 12.28 -11.48 8.87
CA ASN A 300 13.53 -11.58 8.12
C ASN A 300 14.15 -12.98 8.15
N LEU A 301 13.85 -13.79 9.18
CA LEU A 301 14.26 -15.20 9.19
C LEU A 301 13.35 -16.07 8.32
N ILE A 302 12.07 -15.73 8.22
CA ILE A 302 11.09 -16.54 7.48
C ILE A 302 11.17 -16.30 5.97
N VAL A 303 11.35 -15.05 5.52
CA VAL A 303 11.35 -14.70 4.10
C VAL A 303 12.68 -15.03 3.41
N ASP A 304 12.62 -15.26 2.10
CA ASP A 304 13.79 -15.51 1.24
C ASP A 304 14.81 -14.38 1.41
N ASP A 305 16.06 -14.75 1.71
CA ASP A 305 17.21 -13.85 1.86
C ASP A 305 17.02 -12.70 2.89
N GLY A 306 16.00 -12.78 3.74
CA GLY A 306 15.60 -11.69 4.63
C GLY A 306 15.05 -10.45 3.91
N GLU A 307 14.68 -10.58 2.63
CA GLU A 307 14.13 -9.48 1.85
C GLU A 307 12.64 -9.27 2.11
N PHE A 308 12.32 -8.19 2.84
CA PHE A 308 10.96 -7.77 3.14
C PHE A 308 10.69 -6.35 2.62
N PHE A 309 9.71 -6.23 1.73
CA PHE A 309 9.22 -4.96 1.22
C PHE A 309 8.09 -4.45 2.12
N GLU A 310 8.46 -3.76 3.19
CA GLU A 310 7.50 -3.22 4.16
C GLU A 310 6.73 -2.01 3.61
N LEU A 311 5.41 -1.98 3.84
CA LEU A 311 4.53 -0.87 3.53
C LEU A 311 4.13 -0.10 4.79
N LYS A 312 4.12 1.23 4.70
CA LYS A 312 3.82 2.13 5.83
C LYS A 312 4.66 1.84 7.08
N PRO A 313 6.00 1.72 6.98
CA PRO A 313 6.85 1.40 8.14
C PRO A 313 6.79 2.45 9.26
N LYS A 314 6.34 3.68 8.95
CA LYS A 314 6.27 4.79 9.89
C LYS A 314 4.85 5.15 10.35
N TRP A 315 3.80 4.54 9.78
CA TRP A 315 2.41 4.77 10.17
C TRP A 315 1.77 3.49 10.71
N ALA A 316 1.01 3.62 11.81
CA ALA A 316 0.43 2.49 12.55
C ALA A 316 1.46 1.39 12.85
N ARG A 317 2.57 1.78 13.49
CA ARG A 317 3.76 0.91 13.71
C ARG A 317 3.49 -0.33 14.58
N ASN A 318 2.34 -0.38 15.25
CA ASN A 318 1.81 -1.52 16.01
C ASN A 318 1.36 -2.70 15.14
N ILE A 319 1.23 -2.52 13.81
CA ILE A 319 1.06 -3.60 12.83
C ILE A 319 2.05 -3.41 11.67
N ILE A 320 2.72 -4.49 11.30
CA ILE A 320 3.62 -4.57 10.15
C ILE A 320 2.85 -5.22 9.00
N VAL A 321 2.92 -4.60 7.82
CA VAL A 321 2.40 -5.19 6.58
C VAL A 321 3.41 -5.01 5.46
N GLY A 322 3.48 -5.96 4.54
CA GLY A 322 4.42 -5.88 3.43
C GLY A 322 4.58 -7.20 2.69
N PHE A 323 5.42 -7.20 1.67
CA PHE A 323 5.63 -8.36 0.81
C PHE A 323 6.97 -9.03 1.08
N GLY A 324 6.94 -10.36 1.14
CA GLY A 324 8.13 -11.20 1.15
C GLY A 324 8.03 -12.30 0.11
N ARG A 325 9.03 -13.20 0.08
CA ARG A 325 8.91 -14.46 -0.65
C ARG A 325 9.25 -15.63 0.27
N ILE A 326 8.62 -16.78 0.04
CA ILE A 326 8.97 -18.04 0.71
C ILE A 326 9.13 -19.11 -0.37
N GLY A 327 10.36 -19.58 -0.58
CA GLY A 327 10.68 -20.53 -1.65
C GLY A 327 10.33 -20.01 -3.05
N GLY A 328 10.48 -18.69 -3.24
CA GLY A 328 10.17 -17.97 -4.46
C GLY A 328 8.73 -17.47 -4.58
N TYR A 329 7.78 -17.97 -3.77
CA TYR A 329 6.38 -17.56 -3.82
C TYR A 329 6.20 -16.18 -3.16
N PRO A 330 5.62 -15.18 -3.85
CA PRO A 330 5.21 -13.93 -3.23
C PRO A 330 4.18 -14.18 -2.11
N VAL A 331 4.40 -13.57 -0.95
CA VAL A 331 3.46 -13.61 0.18
C VAL A 331 3.27 -12.21 0.76
N GLY A 332 2.05 -11.91 1.18
CA GLY A 332 1.74 -10.75 2.01
C GLY A 332 1.84 -11.13 3.48
N ILE A 333 2.58 -10.38 4.26
CA ILE A 333 2.73 -10.61 5.71
C ILE A 333 1.90 -9.58 6.45
N VAL A 334 1.11 -10.04 7.44
CA VAL A 334 0.40 -9.19 8.40
C VAL A 334 0.83 -9.63 9.79
N ALA A 335 1.58 -8.78 10.49
CA ALA A 335 2.20 -9.16 11.76
C ALA A 335 2.00 -8.08 12.83
N ASN A 336 1.63 -8.49 14.05
CA ASN A 336 1.60 -7.54 15.17
C ASN A 336 3.02 -7.13 15.54
N ASN A 337 3.20 -5.89 15.96
CA ASN A 337 4.50 -5.38 16.39
C ASN A 337 4.51 -5.05 17.89
N PRO A 338 5.01 -5.96 18.75
CA PRO A 338 5.04 -5.75 20.18
C PRO A 338 5.84 -4.51 20.62
N MET A 339 6.79 -4.02 19.81
CA MET A 339 7.57 -2.82 20.10
C MET A 339 6.71 -1.54 20.17
N PHE A 340 5.53 -1.54 19.57
CA PHE A 340 4.62 -0.40 19.55
C PHE A 340 3.27 -0.78 20.15
N TYR A 341 2.93 -0.15 21.27
CA TYR A 341 1.69 -0.40 22.01
C TYR A 341 1.45 -1.89 22.34
N GLY A 342 2.51 -2.69 22.46
CA GLY A 342 2.41 -4.12 22.74
C GLY A 342 1.73 -4.94 21.63
N GLY A 343 1.67 -4.44 20.39
CA GLY A 343 1.04 -5.12 19.26
C GLY A 343 -0.48 -5.01 19.21
N VAL A 344 -1.08 -4.13 20.03
CA VAL A 344 -2.53 -3.89 20.06
C VAL A 344 -3.03 -3.30 18.74
N LEU A 345 -4.25 -3.65 18.33
CA LEU A 345 -4.89 -3.07 17.14
C LEU A 345 -5.66 -1.79 17.50
N ASP A 346 -5.35 -0.68 16.83
CA ASP A 346 -6.07 0.60 16.95
C ASP A 346 -6.73 0.98 15.60
N VAL A 347 -7.26 2.20 15.51
CA VAL A 347 -7.94 2.72 14.32
C VAL A 347 -7.04 2.63 13.08
N ASN A 348 -5.83 3.17 13.18
CA ASN A 348 -4.91 3.25 12.05
C ASN A 348 -4.35 1.87 11.67
N ALA A 349 -4.03 1.00 12.65
CA ALA A 349 -3.58 -0.35 12.36
C ALA A 349 -4.67 -1.19 11.68
N SER A 350 -5.94 -0.99 12.07
CA SER A 350 -7.07 -1.67 11.43
C SER A 350 -7.24 -1.25 9.97
N ASP A 351 -7.14 0.05 9.68
CA ASP A 351 -7.20 0.57 8.30
C ASP A 351 -6.01 0.09 7.47
N LYS A 352 -4.79 0.14 8.04
CA LYS A 352 -3.54 -0.35 7.41
C LYS A 352 -3.67 -1.81 7.00
N ALA A 353 -4.05 -2.67 7.94
CA ALA A 353 -4.17 -4.10 7.72
C ALA A 353 -5.31 -4.44 6.75
N ALA A 354 -6.48 -3.81 6.89
CA ALA A 354 -7.63 -4.07 6.03
C ALA A 354 -7.32 -3.75 4.55
N LYS A 355 -6.75 -2.57 4.26
CA LYS A 355 -6.33 -2.20 2.89
C LYS A 355 -5.35 -3.23 2.33
N PHE A 356 -4.35 -3.63 3.12
CA PHE A 356 -3.34 -4.58 2.68
C PHE A 356 -3.89 -5.98 2.42
N ILE A 357 -4.80 -6.47 3.26
CA ILE A 357 -5.45 -7.78 3.07
C ILE A 357 -6.28 -7.79 1.79
N TRP A 358 -7.09 -6.75 1.55
CA TRP A 358 -7.85 -6.61 0.30
C TRP A 358 -6.95 -6.50 -0.93
N LEU A 359 -5.82 -5.77 -0.82
CA LEU A 359 -4.83 -5.69 -1.88
C LEU A 359 -4.26 -7.06 -2.23
N CYS A 360 -3.85 -7.84 -1.21
CA CYS A 360 -3.32 -9.19 -1.42
C CYS A 360 -4.37 -10.11 -2.06
N ASP A 361 -5.60 -10.09 -1.54
CA ASP A 361 -6.69 -10.93 -2.05
C ASP A 361 -7.04 -10.60 -3.51
N ALA A 362 -7.14 -9.30 -3.85
CA ALA A 362 -7.47 -8.84 -5.19
C ALA A 362 -6.43 -9.30 -6.24
N PHE A 363 -5.17 -9.47 -5.85
CA PHE A 363 -4.08 -9.85 -6.74
C PHE A 363 -3.51 -11.25 -6.46
N ASN A 364 -4.32 -12.13 -5.87
CA ASN A 364 -4.01 -13.54 -5.68
C ASN A 364 -2.73 -13.81 -4.84
N ILE A 365 -2.34 -12.88 -3.96
CA ILE A 365 -1.18 -13.02 -3.07
C ILE A 365 -1.60 -13.74 -1.79
N PRO A 366 -1.03 -14.92 -1.46
CA PRO A 366 -1.23 -15.59 -0.18
C PRO A 366 -0.86 -14.71 1.01
N ILE A 367 -1.58 -14.85 2.12
CA ILE A 367 -1.40 -14.03 3.32
C ILE A 367 -0.88 -14.87 4.48
N VAL A 368 0.20 -14.42 5.11
CA VAL A 368 0.78 -14.99 6.34
C VAL A 368 0.50 -14.04 7.50
N PHE A 369 -0.25 -14.53 8.49
CA PHE A 369 -0.53 -13.83 9.74
C PHE A 369 0.45 -14.28 10.82
N LEU A 370 1.24 -13.35 11.37
CA LEU A 370 2.10 -13.59 12.53
C LEU A 370 1.48 -12.93 13.76
N ALA A 371 0.79 -13.74 14.57
CA ALA A 371 -0.05 -13.23 15.66
C ALA A 371 0.73 -13.09 16.98
N ASP A 372 0.81 -11.85 17.47
CA ASP A 372 1.16 -11.50 18.86
C ASP A 372 0.33 -10.27 19.28
N VAL A 373 -0.97 -10.50 19.41
CA VAL A 373 -2.01 -9.49 19.61
C VAL A 373 -2.69 -9.66 20.97
N PRO A 374 -2.62 -8.64 21.86
CA PRO A 374 -3.35 -8.65 23.12
C PRO A 374 -4.83 -8.26 22.98
N GLY A 375 -5.25 -7.81 21.79
CA GLY A 375 -6.61 -7.40 21.45
C GLY A 375 -6.65 -6.07 20.69
N PHE A 376 -7.79 -5.40 20.74
CA PHE A 376 -7.95 -4.02 20.27
C PHE A 376 -7.73 -3.01 21.40
N MET A 377 -7.35 -1.78 21.04
CA MET A 377 -7.02 -0.72 22.00
C MET A 377 -8.28 -0.27 22.75
N VAL A 378 -8.25 -0.33 24.07
CA VAL A 378 -9.38 0.08 24.90
C VAL A 378 -9.11 1.47 25.49
N SER A 379 -9.80 2.49 24.99
CA SER A 379 -9.79 3.83 25.59
C SER A 379 -11.00 4.66 25.15
N SER A 380 -11.44 5.63 25.98
CA SER A 380 -12.52 6.54 25.59
C SER A 380 -12.20 7.34 24.32
N LYS A 381 -10.92 7.67 24.09
CA LYS A 381 -10.49 8.36 22.88
C LYS A 381 -10.71 7.48 21.65
N THR A 382 -10.22 6.26 21.69
CA THR A 382 -10.29 5.29 20.60
C THR A 382 -11.75 4.94 20.23
N GLU A 383 -12.65 4.90 21.23
CA GLU A 383 -14.09 4.75 20.98
C GLU A 383 -14.69 5.96 20.24
N LYS A 384 -14.32 7.20 20.61
CA LYS A 384 -14.77 8.42 19.93
C LYS A 384 -14.23 8.54 18.50
N ASP A 385 -13.02 8.02 18.27
CA ASP A 385 -12.43 7.92 16.93
C ASP A 385 -13.13 6.84 16.08
N GLY A 386 -13.99 6.01 16.68
CA GLY A 386 -14.80 5.01 15.99
C GLY A 386 -14.11 3.66 15.82
N LEU A 387 -13.30 3.22 16.79
CA LEU A 387 -12.58 1.95 16.71
C LEU A 387 -13.43 0.76 16.28
N ILE A 388 -14.68 0.65 16.74
CA ILE A 388 -15.54 -0.49 16.40
C ILE A 388 -15.71 -0.62 14.87
N ARG A 389 -16.01 0.47 14.16
CA ARG A 389 -16.17 0.44 12.69
C ARG A 389 -14.83 0.25 11.97
N HIS A 390 -13.73 0.79 12.49
CA HIS A 390 -12.41 0.60 11.91
C HIS A 390 -11.88 -0.83 12.12
N GLY A 391 -11.96 -1.39 13.33
CA GLY A 391 -11.60 -2.77 13.62
C GLY A 391 -12.46 -3.77 12.86
N ALA A 392 -13.74 -3.46 12.62
CA ALA A 392 -14.61 -4.26 11.77
C ALA A 392 -14.11 -4.33 10.31
N LYS A 393 -13.37 -3.35 9.79
CA LYS A 393 -12.77 -3.43 8.44
C LYS A 393 -11.77 -4.57 8.36
N MET A 394 -10.89 -4.71 9.35
CA MET A 394 -9.89 -5.78 9.38
C MET A 394 -10.56 -7.16 9.49
N ILE A 395 -11.53 -7.30 10.40
CA ILE A 395 -12.32 -8.54 10.53
C ILE A 395 -13.03 -8.88 9.22
N HIS A 396 -13.62 -7.88 8.54
CA HIS A 396 -14.28 -8.07 7.25
C HIS A 396 -13.29 -8.50 6.17
N ALA A 397 -12.14 -7.83 6.07
CA ALA A 397 -11.12 -8.13 5.08
C ALA A 397 -10.61 -9.57 5.21
N VAL A 398 -10.34 -10.04 6.44
CA VAL A 398 -9.93 -11.43 6.69
C VAL A 398 -11.04 -12.42 6.31
N ALA A 399 -12.30 -12.13 6.69
CA ALA A 399 -13.43 -13.01 6.40
C ALA A 399 -13.72 -13.10 4.90
N GLU A 400 -13.54 -12.01 4.16
CA GLU A 400 -13.76 -11.95 2.72
C GLU A 400 -12.65 -12.65 1.94
N ALA A 401 -11.39 -12.44 2.34
CA ALA A 401 -10.22 -12.95 1.65
C ALA A 401 -10.31 -14.45 1.34
N SER A 402 -10.09 -14.75 0.07
CA SER A 402 -10.26 -16.05 -0.58
C SER A 402 -8.94 -16.70 -1.00
N VAL A 403 -7.86 -15.90 -1.08
CA VAL A 403 -6.48 -16.37 -1.22
C VAL A 403 -6.10 -17.37 -0.11
N PRO A 404 -4.99 -18.12 -0.28
CA PRO A 404 -4.46 -18.90 0.81
C PRO A 404 -4.13 -18.01 2.03
N LYS A 405 -4.56 -18.43 3.21
CA LYS A 405 -4.35 -17.74 4.49
C LYS A 405 -3.66 -18.68 5.45
N PHE A 406 -2.54 -18.26 6.00
CA PHE A 406 -1.75 -19.05 6.95
C PHE A 406 -1.57 -18.26 8.24
N THR A 407 -1.81 -18.90 9.38
CA THR A 407 -1.69 -18.25 10.68
C THR A 407 -0.62 -18.94 11.51
N VAL A 408 0.35 -18.16 12.00
CA VAL A 408 1.36 -18.59 12.96
C VAL A 408 1.15 -17.79 14.24
N ILE A 409 0.70 -18.45 15.29
CA ILE A 409 0.53 -17.84 16.60
C ILE A 409 1.88 -17.85 17.32
N ILE A 410 2.52 -16.69 17.38
CA ILE A 410 3.86 -16.52 17.96
C ILE A 410 3.77 -16.47 19.48
N ARG A 411 2.87 -15.63 20.01
CA ARG A 411 2.67 -15.47 21.44
C ARG A 411 1.21 -15.16 21.77
N LYS A 412 0.77 -13.90 21.83
CA LYS A 412 -0.61 -13.57 22.25
C LYS A 412 -1.59 -13.67 21.08
N ALA A 413 -2.75 -14.26 21.32
CA ALA A 413 -3.86 -14.28 20.38
C ALA A 413 -5.17 -14.14 21.16
N TYR A 414 -5.46 -12.91 21.58
CA TYR A 414 -6.55 -12.64 22.52
C TYR A 414 -7.78 -12.00 21.90
N GLY A 415 -8.95 -12.44 22.36
CA GLY A 415 -10.25 -11.83 22.09
C GLY A 415 -10.49 -11.58 20.60
N ALA A 416 -10.99 -10.39 20.27
CA ALA A 416 -11.20 -10.01 18.88
C ALA A 416 -9.89 -9.86 18.07
N GLY A 417 -8.74 -9.73 18.73
CA GLY A 417 -7.44 -9.75 18.07
C GLY A 417 -7.16 -11.10 17.37
N TYR A 418 -7.55 -12.21 18.01
CA TYR A 418 -7.46 -13.55 17.39
C TYR A 418 -8.31 -13.64 16.12
N TYR A 419 -9.48 -13.00 16.09
CA TYR A 419 -10.34 -12.95 14.91
C TYR A 419 -9.71 -12.12 13.79
N ALA A 420 -9.23 -10.92 14.14
CA ALA A 420 -8.59 -10.01 13.20
C ALA A 420 -7.26 -10.56 12.63
N MET A 421 -6.59 -11.46 13.33
CA MET A 421 -5.37 -12.14 12.89
C MET A 421 -5.64 -13.54 12.30
N CYS A 422 -6.81 -13.75 11.69
CA CYS A 422 -7.19 -14.98 10.98
C CYS A 422 -7.17 -16.25 11.87
N GLY A 423 -7.82 -16.19 13.03
CA GLY A 423 -8.09 -17.36 13.86
C GLY A 423 -8.99 -18.40 13.17
N LYS A 424 -9.15 -19.58 13.78
CA LYS A 424 -9.79 -20.78 13.17
C LYS A 424 -11.11 -20.51 12.44
N SER A 425 -11.99 -19.68 12.98
CA SER A 425 -13.31 -19.38 12.38
C SER A 425 -13.26 -18.51 11.12
N PHE A 426 -12.07 -18.04 10.74
CA PHE A 426 -11.83 -17.21 9.55
C PHE A 426 -11.14 -17.99 8.43
N ASP A 427 -11.26 -19.33 8.47
CA ASP A 427 -10.79 -20.25 7.44
C ASP A 427 -9.31 -20.06 7.06
N PRO A 428 -8.36 -20.07 8.02
CA PRO A 428 -6.96 -20.29 7.67
C PRO A 428 -6.82 -21.68 7.04
N ASP A 429 -6.06 -21.79 5.95
CA ASP A 429 -5.75 -23.08 5.34
C ASP A 429 -4.79 -23.89 6.20
N ILE A 430 -3.90 -23.20 6.94
CA ILE A 430 -3.05 -23.75 7.99
C ILE A 430 -3.01 -22.76 9.15
N ILE A 431 -3.23 -23.25 10.37
CA ILE A 431 -3.09 -22.53 11.63
C ILE A 431 -2.21 -23.32 12.59
N VAL A 432 -1.01 -22.81 12.83
CA VAL A 432 -0.03 -23.39 13.75
C VAL A 432 0.33 -22.40 14.84
N ALA A 433 0.92 -22.90 15.92
CA ALA A 433 1.41 -22.06 17.00
C ALA A 433 2.83 -22.45 17.41
N TRP A 434 3.56 -21.49 17.96
CA TRP A 434 4.78 -21.77 18.72
C TRP A 434 4.42 -22.26 20.13
N PRO A 435 5.37 -22.87 20.86
CA PRO A 435 5.14 -23.31 22.24
C PRO A 435 4.75 -22.16 23.18
N THR A 436 5.10 -20.93 22.82
CA THR A 436 4.78 -19.68 23.53
C THR A 436 3.39 -19.12 23.19
N GLY A 437 2.64 -19.77 22.31
CA GLY A 437 1.30 -19.33 21.91
C GLY A 437 0.33 -19.27 23.10
N GLU A 438 -0.57 -18.31 23.09
CA GLU A 438 -1.58 -18.09 24.11
C GLU A 438 -2.89 -17.66 23.43
N ILE A 439 -3.87 -18.56 23.37
CA ILE A 439 -5.21 -18.27 22.86
C ILE A 439 -6.16 -18.10 24.04
N SER A 440 -6.82 -16.95 24.14
CA SER A 440 -7.74 -16.65 25.25
C SER A 440 -8.74 -15.55 24.86
N VAL A 441 -9.80 -15.39 25.64
CA VAL A 441 -10.73 -14.25 25.48
C VAL A 441 -10.06 -12.91 25.83
N MET A 442 -9.16 -12.91 26.80
CA MET A 442 -8.31 -11.79 27.21
C MET A 442 -7.15 -12.29 28.09
N GLY A 443 -6.25 -11.39 28.49
CA GLY A 443 -5.15 -11.73 29.40
C GLY A 443 -5.62 -12.08 30.83
N PRO A 444 -4.85 -12.87 31.61
CA PRO A 444 -5.19 -13.29 32.97
C PRO A 444 -5.61 -12.14 33.89
N GLU A 445 -4.82 -11.06 33.93
CA GLU A 445 -5.07 -9.91 34.77
C GLU A 445 -6.40 -9.22 34.41
N GLY A 446 -6.72 -9.17 33.11
CA GLY A 446 -8.00 -8.63 32.62
C GLY A 446 -9.19 -9.48 33.05
N MET A 447 -9.05 -10.82 32.97
CA MET A 447 -10.09 -11.75 33.40
C MET A 447 -10.41 -11.61 34.89
N VAL A 448 -9.38 -11.53 35.75
CA VAL A 448 -9.58 -11.36 37.19
C VAL A 448 -10.26 -10.03 37.50
N SER A 449 -9.84 -8.96 36.83
CA SER A 449 -10.41 -7.62 37.01
C SER A 449 -11.93 -7.57 36.73
N ILE A 450 -12.42 -8.42 35.81
CA ILE A 450 -13.84 -8.53 35.49
C ILE A 450 -14.56 -9.50 36.45
N PHE A 451 -14.02 -10.72 36.62
CA PHE A 451 -14.66 -11.77 37.41
C PHE A 451 -14.74 -11.41 38.90
N ALA A 452 -13.66 -10.86 39.46
CA ALA A 452 -13.54 -10.51 40.86
C ALA A 452 -13.83 -9.03 41.14
N LYS A 453 -14.46 -8.30 40.20
CA LYS A 453 -14.70 -6.85 40.30
C LYS A 453 -15.27 -6.43 41.67
N LYS A 454 -16.35 -7.09 42.12
CA LYS A 454 -16.99 -6.81 43.41
C LYS A 454 -16.10 -7.09 44.63
N GLN A 455 -15.20 -8.07 44.54
CA GLN A 455 -14.26 -8.41 45.61
C GLN A 455 -13.16 -7.36 45.68
N ILE A 456 -12.62 -6.99 44.51
CA ILE A 456 -11.56 -5.98 44.35
C ILE A 456 -12.03 -4.59 44.79
N GLU A 457 -13.29 -4.20 44.50
CA GLU A 457 -13.85 -2.89 44.89
C GLU A 457 -13.85 -2.65 46.41
N ASN A 458 -13.83 -3.71 47.20
CA ASN A 458 -13.83 -3.64 48.67
C ASN A 458 -12.43 -3.79 49.27
N MET A 459 -11.40 -3.98 48.44
CA MET A 459 -10.00 -4.13 48.86
C MET A 459 -9.25 -2.80 48.78
N SER A 460 -8.20 -2.64 49.59
CA SER A 460 -7.24 -1.54 49.39
C SER A 460 -6.51 -1.70 48.04
N PRO A 461 -5.94 -0.62 47.47
CA PRO A 461 -5.21 -0.70 46.19
C PRO A 461 -4.01 -1.66 46.17
N GLN A 462 -3.46 -2.01 47.34
CA GLN A 462 -2.38 -2.98 47.46
C GLN A 462 -2.92 -4.41 47.48
N GLU A 463 -3.91 -4.68 48.33
CA GLU A 463 -4.58 -5.99 48.42
C GLU A 463 -5.22 -6.37 47.08
N ALA A 464 -5.86 -5.42 46.39
CA ALA A 464 -6.41 -5.61 45.06
C ALA A 464 -5.36 -6.08 44.04
N ARG A 465 -4.14 -5.51 44.10
CA ARG A 465 -3.03 -5.88 43.20
C ARG A 465 -2.49 -7.27 43.51
N GLU A 466 -2.26 -7.57 44.79
CA GLU A 466 -1.78 -8.87 45.24
C GLU A 466 -2.79 -9.98 44.92
N PHE A 467 -4.08 -9.75 45.19
CA PHE A 467 -5.17 -10.65 44.83
C PHE A 467 -5.25 -10.87 43.32
N THR A 468 -5.17 -9.79 42.53
CA THR A 468 -5.19 -9.88 41.06
C THR A 468 -4.02 -10.70 40.55
N GLN A 469 -2.82 -10.49 41.09
CA GLN A 469 -1.64 -11.26 40.72
C GLN A 469 -1.79 -12.74 41.06
N GLN A 470 -2.17 -13.06 42.30
CA GLN A 470 -2.33 -14.44 42.76
C GLN A 470 -3.37 -15.21 41.91
N MET A 471 -4.53 -14.59 41.66
CA MET A 471 -5.57 -15.20 40.83
C MET A 471 -5.14 -15.31 39.36
N SER A 472 -4.37 -14.35 38.84
CA SER A 472 -3.83 -14.42 37.49
C SER A 472 -2.86 -15.58 37.35
N GLU A 473 -1.98 -15.79 38.34
CA GLU A 473 -1.07 -16.94 38.40
C GLU A 473 -1.82 -18.27 38.47
N ALA A 474 -2.96 -18.32 39.18
CA ALA A 474 -3.83 -19.49 39.20
C ALA A 474 -4.53 -19.77 37.85
N ILE A 475 -4.81 -18.73 37.05
CA ILE A 475 -5.45 -18.86 35.72
C ILE A 475 -4.44 -19.20 34.63
N ARG A 476 -3.17 -18.77 34.74
CA ARG A 476 -2.13 -18.97 33.71
C ARG A 476 -2.02 -20.41 33.18
N PRO A 477 -2.05 -21.48 34.00
CA PRO A 477 -2.01 -22.87 33.51
C PRO A 477 -3.19 -23.28 32.61
N TYR A 478 -4.27 -22.49 32.59
CA TYR A 478 -5.41 -22.72 31.70
C TYR A 478 -5.21 -22.12 30.30
N ILE A 479 -4.32 -21.15 30.15
CA ILE A 479 -3.93 -20.56 28.87
C ILE A 479 -2.68 -21.30 28.36
N ASP A 480 -2.88 -22.55 27.96
CA ASP A 480 -1.83 -23.43 27.42
C ASP A 480 -2.19 -23.82 25.99
N ILE A 481 -1.33 -23.48 25.03
CA ILE A 481 -1.53 -23.75 23.60
C ILE A 481 -1.69 -25.23 23.25
N LYS A 482 -1.16 -26.13 24.08
CA LYS A 482 -1.30 -27.58 23.88
C LYS A 482 -2.75 -28.05 24.04
N LYS A 483 -3.58 -27.33 24.79
CA LYS A 483 -5.00 -27.65 24.96
C LYS A 483 -5.80 -27.48 23.66
N PRO A 484 -5.84 -26.29 23.02
CA PRO A 484 -6.52 -26.14 21.73
C PRO A 484 -5.90 -27.01 20.63
N ALA A 485 -4.59 -27.29 20.66
CA ALA A 485 -3.98 -28.26 19.76
C ALA A 485 -4.49 -29.68 19.99
N GLY A 486 -4.56 -30.14 21.25
CA GLY A 486 -5.12 -31.45 21.60
C GLY A 486 -6.62 -31.60 21.30
N TRP A 487 -7.34 -30.49 21.16
CA TRP A 487 -8.72 -30.45 20.68
C TRP A 487 -8.85 -30.28 19.16
N ALA A 488 -7.72 -30.23 18.44
CA ALA A 488 -7.64 -29.96 17.00
C ALA A 488 -8.29 -28.63 16.57
N PHE A 489 -8.29 -27.63 17.45
CA PHE A 489 -8.73 -26.27 17.11
C PHE A 489 -7.65 -25.48 16.37
N ILE A 490 -6.39 -25.85 16.55
CA ILE A 490 -5.25 -25.48 15.70
C ILE A 490 -4.62 -26.76 15.16
N ASP A 491 -3.89 -26.66 14.05
CA ASP A 491 -3.42 -27.82 13.31
C ASP A 491 -2.18 -28.45 13.96
N ASP A 492 -1.28 -27.65 14.54
CA ASP A 492 -0.14 -28.15 15.33
C ASP A 492 0.50 -27.09 16.24
N VAL A 493 1.31 -27.53 17.20
CA VAL A 493 2.30 -26.72 17.94
C VAL A 493 3.69 -27.11 17.44
N ILE A 494 4.33 -26.21 16.70
CA ILE A 494 5.57 -26.49 15.97
C ILE A 494 6.81 -25.96 16.68
N ASP A 495 7.97 -26.53 16.37
CA ASP A 495 9.25 -25.88 16.68
C ASP A 495 9.34 -24.56 15.88
N PRO A 496 9.66 -23.40 16.50
CA PRO A 496 9.81 -22.14 15.77
C PRO A 496 10.69 -22.23 14.52
N ARG A 497 11.70 -23.11 14.51
CA ARG A 497 12.59 -23.34 13.38
C ARG A 497 11.90 -23.98 12.17
N GLU A 498 10.76 -24.62 12.37
CA GLU A 498 9.97 -25.27 11.33
C GLU A 498 9.00 -24.30 10.63
N THR A 499 8.85 -23.08 11.14
CA THR A 499 7.86 -22.09 10.64
C THR A 499 7.93 -21.92 9.12
N ARG A 500 9.13 -21.69 8.57
CA ARG A 500 9.33 -21.50 7.13
C ARG A 500 8.96 -22.75 6.33
N ARG A 501 9.35 -23.94 6.80
CA ARG A 501 9.04 -25.22 6.16
C ARG A 501 7.54 -25.45 6.07
N VAL A 502 6.81 -25.22 7.17
CA VAL A 502 5.34 -25.36 7.21
C VAL A 502 4.67 -24.40 6.24
N LEU A 503 5.10 -23.13 6.24
CA LEU A 503 4.56 -22.12 5.32
C LEU A 503 4.82 -22.49 3.85
N PHE A 504 6.02 -22.99 3.53
CA PHE A 504 6.35 -23.43 2.18
C PHE A 504 5.48 -24.60 1.72
N TRP A 505 5.31 -25.64 2.54
CA TRP A 505 4.41 -26.75 2.22
C TRP A 505 2.96 -26.29 2.03
N ALA A 506 2.50 -25.35 2.87
CA ALA A 506 1.15 -24.80 2.77
C ALA A 506 0.95 -24.03 1.45
N LEU A 507 1.96 -23.28 1.01
CA LEU A 507 1.96 -22.58 -0.28
C LEU A 507 1.88 -23.55 -1.46
N GLU A 508 2.65 -24.65 -1.44
CA GLU A 508 2.57 -25.69 -2.48
C GLU A 508 1.20 -26.38 -2.49
N LEU A 509 0.68 -26.73 -1.31
CA LEU A 509 -0.61 -27.42 -1.18
C LEU A 509 -1.79 -26.58 -1.69
N THR A 510 -1.74 -25.27 -1.46
CA THR A 510 -2.84 -24.34 -1.73
C THR A 510 -2.71 -23.57 -3.03
N GLU A 511 -1.71 -23.87 -3.88
CA GLU A 511 -1.45 -23.18 -5.14
C GLU A 511 -2.71 -23.08 -6.04
N LYS A 512 -3.50 -24.16 -6.06
CA LYS A 512 -4.73 -24.30 -6.85
C LYS A 512 -6.01 -24.04 -6.05
N LYS A 513 -5.91 -23.49 -4.83
CA LYS A 513 -7.07 -23.17 -3.99
C LYS A 513 -8.04 -22.29 -4.77
N GLN A 514 -9.33 -22.66 -4.71
CA GLN A 514 -10.44 -21.86 -5.21
C GLN A 514 -11.53 -21.84 -4.14
N VAL A 515 -12.02 -20.64 -3.82
CA VAL A 515 -13.15 -20.44 -2.89
C VAL A 515 -14.25 -19.72 -3.65
N LEU A 516 -15.42 -20.35 -3.75
CA LEU A 516 -16.58 -19.75 -4.37
C LEU A 516 -17.38 -18.97 -3.32
N ARG A 517 -17.75 -17.73 -3.65
CA ARG A 517 -18.61 -16.87 -2.82
C ARG A 517 -19.96 -16.66 -3.50
N MET A 518 -20.95 -16.28 -2.70
CA MET A 518 -22.27 -15.91 -3.21
C MET A 518 -22.17 -14.69 -4.13
N ARG A 519 -22.90 -14.73 -5.25
CA ARG A 519 -22.91 -13.63 -6.23
C ARG A 519 -23.54 -12.38 -5.61
N ARG A 520 -22.79 -11.28 -5.61
CA ARG A 520 -23.21 -9.94 -5.18
C ARG A 520 -22.50 -8.89 -6.03
N LYS A 521 -23.04 -7.66 -6.11
CA LYS A 521 -22.38 -6.56 -6.82
C LYS A 521 -21.05 -6.18 -6.15
N HIS A 522 -21.05 -6.08 -4.83
CA HIS A 522 -19.89 -5.87 -3.95
C HIS A 522 -20.33 -6.08 -2.50
N GLY A 523 -19.39 -6.11 -1.55
CA GLY A 523 -19.70 -6.03 -0.12
C GLY A 523 -20.24 -4.66 0.31
N VAL A 524 -20.77 -4.58 1.53
CA VAL A 524 -21.06 -3.31 2.22
C VAL A 524 -20.01 -3.19 3.32
N TYR A 525 -18.89 -2.56 2.97
CA TYR A 525 -17.74 -2.47 3.86
C TYR A 525 -17.96 -1.42 4.97
N PRO A 526 -17.47 -1.65 6.19
CA PRO A 526 -17.36 -0.58 7.17
C PRO A 526 -16.47 0.55 6.64
N VAL A 527 -16.83 1.82 6.90
CA VAL A 527 -16.08 3.01 6.43
C VAL A 527 -15.67 3.87 7.61
#